data_AF-A0A955SU76-F1
#
_entry.id   AF-A0A955SU76-F1
#
_cell.length_a   1.000
_cell.length_b   1.000
_cell.length_c   1.000
_cell.angle_alpha   90.00
_cell.angle_beta   90.00
_cell.angle_gamma   90.00
#
_symmetry.space_group_name_H-M   'P 1'
#
loop_
_entity.id
_entity.type
_entity.pdbx_description
1 polymer ?
#
loop_
_entity_poly.entity_id
_entity_poly.type
_entity_poly.pdbx_seq_one_letter_code
_entity_poly.pdbx_strand_id
1 'polypeptide(L)'
;YELPSITAQESVDVVRFLQRIPSPSPEIRESIESALKWFRSSAITGYRLERVPIEPVRFENHTATQDVVLVEDPSAPPLWARFYDLKTGKPIFCNRDGKVVGSLSEVALERRTGYAWYGSWPSKLLQ
;
A
#
# COMPACT_ATOMS: atom_id res chain seq x y z
N TYR A 1 -5.39 -7.82 11.30
CA TYR A 1 -4.62 -7.77 10.04
C TYR A 1 -4.14 -6.34 9.71
N GLU A 2 -4.07 -5.45 10.71
CA GLU A 2 -3.49 -4.10 10.57
C GLU A 2 -2.50 -3.98 11.73
N LEU A 3 -1.21 -4.11 11.42
CA LEU A 3 -0.14 -4.17 12.41
C LEU A 3 0.53 -2.81 12.54
N PRO A 4 1.25 -2.51 13.65
CA PRO A 4 2.06 -1.31 13.77
C PRO A 4 3.02 -1.16 12.57
N SER A 5 2.82 -0.12 11.78
CA SER A 5 3.47 0.07 10.49
C SER A 5 3.35 1.52 10.01
N ILE A 6 4.15 1.88 9.00
CA ILE A 6 3.92 3.11 8.23
C ILE A 6 2.83 2.80 7.20
N THR A 7 1.79 3.64 7.16
CA THR A 7 0.62 3.46 6.29
C THR A 7 0.70 4.40 5.09
N ALA A 8 1.01 3.88 3.90
CA ALA A 8 1.22 4.77 2.74
C ALA A 8 -0.07 5.50 2.34
N GLN A 9 -1.21 4.81 2.34
CA GLN A 9 -2.51 5.40 2.01
C GLN A 9 -2.88 6.53 2.97
N GLU A 10 -2.93 6.25 4.27
CA GLU A 10 -3.43 7.21 5.26
C GLU A 10 -2.44 8.39 5.44
N SER A 11 -1.13 8.14 5.30
CA SER A 11 -0.11 9.19 5.37
C SER A 11 -0.25 10.23 4.26
N VAL A 12 -0.78 9.86 3.07
CA VAL A 12 -1.02 10.82 1.98
C VAL A 12 -1.99 11.91 2.43
N ASP A 13 -3.04 11.56 3.16
CA ASP A 13 -4.04 12.53 3.60
C ASP A 13 -3.53 13.41 4.75
N VAL A 14 -2.66 12.87 5.61
CA VAL A 14 -1.93 13.67 6.61
C VAL A 14 -1.03 14.70 5.92
N VAL A 15 -0.26 14.31 4.90
CA VAL A 15 0.61 15.25 4.17
C VAL A 15 -0.21 16.32 3.46
N ARG A 16 -1.32 15.94 2.81
CA ARG A 16 -2.24 16.91 2.19
C ARG A 16 -2.83 17.88 3.21
N PHE A 17 -3.13 17.40 4.42
CA PHE A 17 -3.58 18.27 5.49
C PHE A 17 -2.51 19.31 5.84
N LEU A 18 -1.26 18.89 6.04
CA LEU A 18 -0.15 19.80 6.34
C LEU A 18 0.11 20.81 5.21
N GLN A 19 0.02 20.38 3.94
CA GLN A 19 0.20 21.25 2.77
C GLN A 19 -0.83 22.39 2.68
N ARG A 20 -1.99 22.26 3.33
CA ARG A 20 -3.03 23.30 3.35
C ARG A 20 -2.77 24.41 4.39
N ILE A 21 -1.76 24.26 5.23
CA ILE A 21 -1.44 25.27 6.26
C ILE A 21 -0.81 26.49 5.57
N PRO A 22 -1.40 27.70 5.70
CA PRO A 22 -0.81 28.90 5.13
C PRO A 22 0.45 29.27 5.90
N SER A 23 1.53 29.61 5.18
CA SER A 23 2.83 29.98 5.76
C SER A 23 3.31 28.98 6.84
N PRO A 24 3.50 27.69 6.49
CA PRO A 24 3.84 26.66 7.46
C PRO A 24 5.20 26.95 8.10
N SER A 25 5.35 26.55 9.37
CA SER A 25 6.62 26.64 10.08
C SER A 25 7.71 25.80 9.39
N PRO A 26 9.00 26.08 9.64
CA PRO A 26 10.09 25.26 9.11
C PRO A 26 9.92 23.76 9.40
N GLU A 27 9.43 23.41 10.58
CA GLU A 27 9.23 22.01 11.01
C GLU A 27 8.11 21.31 10.22
N ILE A 28 7.02 22.03 9.91
CA ILE A 28 5.94 21.52 9.09
C ILE A 28 6.42 21.31 7.65
N ARG A 29 7.21 22.25 7.11
CA ARG A 29 7.80 22.12 5.78
C ARG A 29 8.72 20.91 5.71
N GLU A 30 9.60 20.74 6.68
CA GLU A 30 10.50 19.59 6.79
C GLU A 30 9.73 18.27 6.86
N SER A 31 8.62 18.25 7.61
CA SER A 31 7.75 17.06 7.73
C SER A 31 7.12 16.68 6.38
N ILE A 32 6.64 17.67 5.61
CA ILE A 32 6.08 17.44 4.28
C ILE A 32 7.17 16.92 3.34
N GLU A 33 8.33 17.58 3.29
CA GLU A 33 9.44 17.22 2.40
C GLU A 33 9.98 15.82 2.71
N SER A 34 10.13 15.49 3.99
CA SER A 34 10.53 14.16 4.45
C SER A 34 9.53 13.08 4.05
N ALA A 35 8.23 13.35 4.15
CA ALA A 35 7.20 12.41 3.72
C ALA A 35 7.20 12.19 2.20
N LEU A 36 7.33 13.27 1.40
CA LEU A 36 7.45 13.17 -0.05
C LEU A 36 8.69 12.35 -0.45
N LYS A 37 9.83 12.58 0.22
CA LYS A 37 11.05 11.79 0.03
C LYS A 37 10.82 10.32 0.37
N TRP A 38 10.15 10.04 1.49
CA TRP A 38 9.82 8.67 1.88
C TRP A 38 8.96 7.99 0.83
N PHE A 39 7.88 8.61 0.36
CA PHE A 39 7.02 8.06 -0.70
C PHE A 39 7.79 7.76 -1.98
N ARG A 40 8.73 8.63 -2.39
CA ARG A 40 9.58 8.35 -3.57
C ARG A 40 10.48 7.14 -3.33
N SER A 41 11.06 7.01 -2.13
CA SER A 41 11.96 5.90 -1.80
C SER A 41 11.26 4.56 -1.56
N SER A 42 10.00 4.58 -1.13
CA SER A 42 9.22 3.38 -0.80
C SER A 42 8.38 2.86 -1.98
N ALA A 43 8.46 3.53 -3.12
CA ALA A 43 7.78 3.13 -4.34
C ALA A 43 8.28 1.76 -4.83
N ILE A 44 7.34 0.93 -5.24
CA ILE A 44 7.56 -0.39 -5.82
C ILE A 44 7.39 -0.25 -7.32
N THR A 45 8.49 -0.42 -8.07
CA THR A 45 8.54 -0.31 -9.52
C THR A 45 8.78 -1.68 -10.15
N GLY A 46 8.49 -1.80 -11.45
CA GLY A 46 8.71 -3.05 -12.19
C GLY A 46 7.63 -4.11 -11.96
N TYR A 47 6.53 -3.76 -11.30
CA TYR A 47 5.41 -4.65 -11.03
C TYR A 47 4.08 -3.94 -11.23
N ARG A 48 3.07 -4.69 -11.66
CA ARG A 48 1.66 -4.26 -11.65
C ARG A 48 0.79 -5.24 -10.88
N LEU A 49 -0.33 -4.74 -10.35
CA LEU A 49 -1.40 -5.60 -9.87
C LEU A 49 -2.22 -6.10 -11.05
N GLU A 50 -2.50 -7.39 -11.05
CA GLU A 50 -3.37 -8.03 -12.04
C GLU A 50 -4.49 -8.79 -11.34
N ARG A 51 -5.68 -8.72 -11.93
CA ARG A 51 -6.84 -9.51 -11.50
C ARG A 51 -7.02 -10.69 -12.44
N VAL A 52 -6.80 -11.90 -11.94
CA VAL A 52 -6.86 -13.14 -12.73
C VAL A 52 -8.16 -13.87 -12.40
N PRO A 53 -8.96 -14.30 -13.40
CA PRO A 53 -10.18 -15.09 -13.15
C PRO A 53 -9.90 -16.37 -12.37
N ILE A 54 -10.81 -16.72 -11.46
CA ILE A 54 -10.80 -17.98 -10.71
C ILE A 54 -12.22 -18.54 -10.60
N GLU A 55 -12.34 -19.82 -10.26
CA GLU A 55 -13.64 -20.39 -9.88
C GLU A 55 -14.22 -19.62 -8.68
N PRO A 56 -15.52 -19.25 -8.70
CA PRO A 56 -16.11 -18.46 -7.63
C PRO A 56 -15.96 -19.11 -6.25
N VAL A 57 -15.33 -18.38 -5.32
CA VAL A 57 -15.22 -18.80 -3.91
C VAL A 57 -16.05 -17.86 -3.04
N ARG A 58 -17.03 -18.41 -2.33
CA ARG A 58 -17.88 -17.64 -1.40
C ARG A 58 -17.20 -17.52 -0.03
N PHE A 59 -17.02 -16.30 0.43
CA PHE A 59 -16.65 -15.96 1.80
C PHE A 59 -17.81 -15.29 2.52
N GLU A 60 -17.64 -15.04 3.82
CA GLU A 60 -18.65 -14.39 4.66
C GLU A 60 -19.06 -13.01 4.10
N ASN A 61 -18.07 -12.19 3.71
CA ASN A 61 -18.28 -10.79 3.35
C ASN A 61 -18.24 -10.50 1.84
N HIS A 62 -17.82 -11.46 1.01
CA HIS A 62 -17.77 -11.29 -0.45
C HIS A 62 -17.67 -12.62 -1.18
N THR A 63 -17.86 -12.59 -2.50
CA THR A 63 -17.53 -13.70 -3.40
C THR A 63 -16.33 -13.29 -4.23
N ALA A 64 -15.26 -14.09 -4.21
CA ALA A 64 -14.12 -13.88 -5.08
C ALA A 64 -14.34 -14.61 -6.40
N THR A 65 -14.43 -13.86 -7.51
CA THR A 65 -14.45 -14.39 -8.89
C THR A 65 -13.12 -14.13 -9.62
N GLN A 66 -12.25 -13.36 -8.99
CA GLN A 66 -10.90 -13.05 -9.46
C GLN A 66 -9.94 -13.06 -8.27
N ASP A 67 -8.74 -13.55 -8.49
CA ASP A 67 -7.61 -13.37 -7.58
C ASP A 67 -6.86 -12.06 -7.89
N VAL A 68 -6.10 -11.55 -6.92
CA VAL A 68 -5.21 -10.39 -7.08
C VAL A 68 -3.77 -10.87 -6.97
N VAL A 69 -3.00 -10.72 -8.04
CA VAL A 69 -1.60 -11.13 -8.11
C VAL A 69 -0.70 -9.95 -8.46
N LEU A 70 0.56 -10.03 -8.05
CA LEU A 70 1.60 -9.09 -8.43
C LEU A 70 2.40 -9.73 -9.58
N VAL A 71 2.49 -9.06 -10.72
CA VAL A 71 3.19 -9.55 -11.91
C VAL A 71 4.26 -8.57 -12.35
N GLU A 72 5.35 -9.09 -12.92
CA GLU A 72 6.43 -8.27 -13.45
C GLU A 72 5.94 -7.45 -14.66
N ASP A 73 6.21 -6.15 -14.59
CA ASP A 73 5.98 -5.20 -15.68
C ASP A 73 6.94 -4.01 -15.47
N PRO A 74 8.11 -4.03 -16.15
CA PRO A 74 9.11 -2.95 -16.07
C PRO A 74 8.57 -1.56 -16.46
N SER A 75 7.47 -1.51 -17.21
CA SER A 75 6.85 -0.26 -17.70
C SER A 75 5.71 0.23 -16.81
N ALA A 76 5.31 -0.55 -15.81
CA ALA A 76 4.19 -0.22 -14.95
C ALA A 76 4.46 1.03 -14.10
N PRO A 77 3.43 1.86 -13.84
CA PRO A 77 3.50 2.92 -12.85
C PRO A 77 3.87 2.37 -11.46
N PRO A 78 4.51 3.18 -10.60
CA PRO A 78 4.86 2.75 -9.26
C PRO A 78 3.62 2.40 -8.42
N LEU A 79 3.80 1.40 -7.57
CA LEU A 79 2.85 0.97 -6.54
C LEU A 79 3.42 1.25 -5.15
N TRP A 80 2.54 1.29 -4.16
CA TRP A 80 2.92 1.31 -2.75
C TRP A 80 2.16 0.23 -2.02
N ALA A 81 2.83 -0.44 -1.09
CA ALA A 81 2.16 -1.31 -0.14
C ALA A 81 1.30 -0.48 0.82
N ARG A 82 0.24 -1.06 1.37
CA ARG A 82 -0.56 -0.36 2.37
C ARG A 82 0.22 -0.18 3.67
N PHE A 83 1.02 -1.17 4.04
CA PHE A 83 1.77 -1.24 5.29
C PHE A 83 3.25 -1.49 5.03
N TYR A 84 4.11 -0.72 5.71
CA TYR A 84 5.56 -0.90 5.71
C TYR A 84 6.06 -1.09 7.13
N ASP A 85 6.96 -2.06 7.33
CA ASP A 85 7.57 -2.35 8.62
C ASP A 85 8.37 -1.14 9.15
N LEU A 86 8.20 -0.83 10.43
CA LEU A 86 8.79 0.34 11.08
C LEU A 86 10.33 0.29 11.15
N LYS A 87 10.92 -0.90 11.13
CA LYS A 87 12.38 -1.08 11.27
C LYS A 87 13.09 -1.14 9.93
N THR A 88 12.50 -1.86 8.98
CA THR A 88 13.14 -2.18 7.70
C THR A 88 12.65 -1.32 6.55
N GLY A 89 11.49 -0.65 6.70
CA GLY A 89 10.87 0.12 5.62
C GLY A 89 10.39 -0.73 4.45
N LYS A 90 10.27 -2.05 4.63
CA LYS A 90 9.80 -2.99 3.60
C LYS A 90 8.29 -3.24 3.70
N PRO A 91 7.62 -3.56 2.58
CA PRO A 91 6.23 -4.01 2.60
C PRO A 91 6.00 -5.17 3.57
N ILE A 92 4.88 -5.13 4.28
CA ILE A 92 4.42 -6.26 5.11
C ILE A 92 2.97 -6.60 4.81
N PHE A 93 2.66 -7.88 4.96
CA PHE A 93 1.33 -8.44 4.77
C PHE A 93 0.97 -9.30 5.97
N CYS A 94 -0.33 -9.47 6.24
CA CYS A 94 -0.76 -10.40 7.27
C CYS A 94 -2.17 -10.96 7.03
N ASN A 95 -2.44 -12.09 7.67
CA ASN A 95 -3.75 -12.73 7.63
C ASN A 95 -4.64 -12.32 8.80
N ARG A 96 -5.87 -12.84 8.84
CA ARG A 96 -6.84 -12.53 9.92
C ARG A 96 -6.33 -12.90 11.31
N ASP A 97 -5.47 -13.92 11.40
CA ASP A 97 -4.80 -14.33 12.64
C ASP A 97 -3.67 -13.38 13.09
N GLY A 98 -3.39 -12.32 12.32
CA GLY A 98 -2.38 -11.32 12.64
C GLY A 98 -0.94 -11.76 12.34
N LYS A 99 -0.73 -12.95 11.77
CA LYS A 99 0.62 -13.42 11.41
C LYS A 99 1.11 -12.71 10.16
N VAL A 100 2.33 -12.20 10.22
CA VAL A 100 3.02 -11.60 9.08
C VAL A 100 3.36 -12.70 8.07
N VAL A 101 3.16 -12.41 6.80
CA VAL A 101 3.55 -13.26 5.67
C VAL A 101 4.48 -12.49 4.72
N GLY A 102 5.30 -13.22 3.96
CA GLY A 102 6.41 -12.65 3.20
C GLY A 102 6.01 -11.92 1.92
N SER A 103 4.85 -12.25 1.36
CA SER A 103 4.41 -11.79 0.06
C SER A 103 2.89 -11.74 -0.07
N LEU A 104 2.40 -11.05 -1.11
CA LEU A 104 0.97 -11.01 -1.41
C LEU A 104 0.38 -12.40 -1.67
N SER A 105 1.12 -13.30 -2.33
CA SER A 105 0.64 -14.65 -2.65
C SER A 105 0.44 -15.53 -1.40
N GLU A 106 1.11 -15.22 -0.30
CA GLU A 106 0.92 -15.89 1.00
C GLU A 106 -0.26 -15.31 1.81
N VAL A 107 -0.84 -14.19 1.40
CA VAL A 107 -2.08 -13.66 2.00
C VAL A 107 -3.24 -14.56 1.59
N ALA A 108 -4.04 -15.04 2.53
CA ALA A 108 -5.21 -15.87 2.26
C ALA A 108 -6.12 -15.24 1.20
N LEU A 109 -6.63 -16.03 0.26
CA LEU A 109 -7.43 -15.58 -0.88
C LEU A 109 -8.56 -14.62 -0.45
N GLU A 110 -9.23 -14.94 0.65
CA GLU A 110 -10.28 -14.11 1.25
C GLU A 110 -9.80 -12.67 1.55
N ARG A 111 -8.62 -12.52 2.15
CA ARG A 111 -8.03 -11.20 2.46
C ARG A 111 -7.41 -10.55 1.23
N ARG A 112 -6.74 -11.32 0.38
CA ARG A 112 -6.06 -10.83 -0.81
C ARG A 112 -7.05 -10.21 -1.81
N THR A 113 -8.27 -10.73 -1.86
CA THR A 113 -9.34 -10.25 -2.76
C THR A 113 -10.28 -9.25 -2.09
N GLY A 114 -10.42 -9.30 -0.76
CA GLY A 114 -11.32 -8.43 0.00
C GLY A 114 -10.67 -7.16 0.57
N TYR A 115 -9.35 -6.98 0.43
CA TYR A 115 -8.62 -5.85 1.02
C TYR A 115 -7.50 -5.37 0.08
N ALA A 116 -7.35 -4.06 -0.06
CA ALA A 116 -6.30 -3.47 -0.89
C ALA A 116 -4.96 -3.47 -0.14
N TRP A 117 -4.05 -4.35 -0.56
CA TRP A 117 -2.69 -4.45 -0.01
C TRP A 117 -1.67 -3.57 -0.74
N TYR A 118 -1.96 -3.22 -1.98
CA TYR A 118 -1.17 -2.32 -2.80
C TYR A 118 -2.07 -1.29 -3.46
N GLY A 119 -1.51 -0.13 -3.80
CA GLY A 119 -2.22 0.92 -4.51
C GLY A 119 -1.30 2.01 -5.02
N SER A 120 -1.87 2.95 -5.75
CA SER A 120 -1.18 4.10 -6.33
C SER A 120 -1.44 5.38 -5.53
N TRP A 121 -1.69 5.27 -4.21
CA TRP A 121 -2.19 6.39 -3.41
C TRP A 121 -1.26 7.61 -3.40
N PRO A 122 0.07 7.45 -3.26
CA PRO A 122 1.00 8.58 -3.31
C PRO A 122 1.20 9.20 -4.69
N SER A 123 0.82 8.52 -5.79
CA SER A 123 1.14 8.98 -7.16
C SER A 123 0.68 10.42 -7.42
N LYS A 124 -0.55 10.77 -7.04
CA LYS A 124 -1.09 12.12 -7.23
C LYS A 124 -0.45 13.18 -6.34
N LEU A 125 0.08 12.78 -5.17
CA LEU A 125 0.75 13.69 -4.25
C LEU A 125 2.18 14.02 -4.73
N LEU A 126 2.79 13.12 -5.51
CA LEU A 126 4.16 13.23 -6.00
C LEU A 126 4.30 13.96 -7.36
N GLN A 127 3.18 14.29 -8.00
CA GLN A 127 3.10 15.08 -9.24
C GLN A 127 3.23 16.56 -8.92
#